data_AF-A0A8B7SWB3-F1
#
_entry.id   AF-A0A8B7SWB3-F1
#
_cell.length_a   1.000
_cell.length_b   1.000
_cell.length_c   1.000
_cell.angle_alpha   90.00
_cell.angle_beta   90.00
_cell.angle_gamma   90.00
#
_symmetry.space_group_name_H-M   'P 1'
#
loop_
_entity.id
_entity.type
_entity.pdbx_description
1 polymer ?
#
loop_
_entity_poly.entity_id
_entity_poly.type
_entity_poly.pdbx_seq_one_letter_code
_entity_poly.pdbx_strand_id
1 'polypeptide(L)'
;MLHELYNYLAIQAGNFECGNPEKLKSKCIPVTEAQEYLANVTGSSSAKFEAALTWILSSNKDVGIWLKGEDPLELVTAVDKVVCLESARPRMGVSCRLSRALLTAVTHVLIFFWCLAFLWGLLILLKYRWRKLEEEEQAMYEMVKKIIDVVQDHYVDWEQDMERYPYVGILHVRDTLIPPQSRRRMKRVWDRAVEFLASNESRIQTESHRVAGEDMLVWRWTKPSSFSDSER
;
A
#
# COMPACT_ATOMS: atom_id res chain seq x y z
N MET A 1 25.87 -1.24 51.44
CA MET A 1 26.74 -1.75 50.37
C MET A 1 25.96 -2.61 49.37
N LEU A 2 25.42 -3.78 49.71
CA LEU A 2 24.66 -4.62 48.75
C LEU A 2 23.48 -3.92 48.07
N HIS A 3 22.70 -3.15 48.83
CA HIS A 3 21.60 -2.32 48.31
C HIS A 3 22.10 -1.23 47.35
N GLU A 4 23.26 -0.64 47.64
CA GLU A 4 23.85 0.42 46.81
C GLU A 4 24.41 -0.15 45.51
N LEU A 5 25.05 -1.33 45.59
CA LEU A 5 25.47 -2.10 44.43
C LEU A 5 24.27 -2.44 43.53
N TYR A 6 23.20 -2.95 44.12
CA TYR A 6 21.97 -3.26 43.38
C TYR A 6 21.40 -2.02 42.68
N ASN A 7 21.30 -0.89 43.39
CA ASN A 7 20.78 0.35 42.80
C ASN A 7 21.64 0.85 41.66
N TYR A 8 22.97 0.85 41.82
CA TYR A 8 23.90 1.27 40.78
C TYR A 8 23.76 0.40 39.52
N LEU A 9 23.80 -0.92 39.67
CA LEU A 9 23.63 -1.86 38.55
C LEU A 9 22.26 -1.71 37.88
N ALA A 10 21.19 -1.54 38.67
CA ALA A 10 19.83 -1.39 38.16
C ALA A 10 19.64 -0.08 37.36
N ILE A 11 20.24 1.02 37.80
CA ILE A 11 20.22 2.31 37.08
C ILE A 11 20.98 2.18 35.76
N GLN A 12 22.18 1.60 35.79
CA GLN A 12 23.00 1.46 34.59
C GLN A 12 22.35 0.57 33.53
N ALA A 13 21.77 -0.57 33.94
CA ALA A 13 20.99 -1.41 33.05
C ALA A 13 19.76 -0.69 32.49
N GLY A 14 19.10 0.14 33.31
CA GLY A 14 17.99 0.98 32.86
C GLY A 14 18.41 2.04 31.84
N ASN A 15 19.56 2.69 32.04
CA ASN A 15 20.13 3.67 31.12
C ASN A 15 20.52 3.03 29.79
N PHE A 16 21.09 1.84 29.82
CA PHE A 16 21.44 1.07 28.63
C PHE A 16 20.20 0.78 27.77
N GLU A 17 19.10 0.32 28.37
CA GLU A 17 17.83 0.06 27.65
C GLU A 17 17.14 1.33 27.14
N CYS A 18 17.49 2.50 27.70
CA CYS A 18 16.93 3.80 27.36
C CYS A 18 17.73 4.59 26.31
N GLY A 19 18.65 3.94 25.60
CA GLY A 19 19.46 4.57 24.54
C GLY A 19 20.91 4.80 24.91
N ASN A 20 21.38 4.25 26.04
CA ASN A 20 22.79 4.16 26.43
C ASN A 20 23.52 5.53 26.45
N PRO A 21 23.10 6.48 27.30
CA PRO A 21 23.72 7.80 27.39
C PRO A 21 25.21 7.73 27.79
N GLU A 22 25.59 6.70 28.52
CA GLU A 22 26.95 6.48 29.04
C GLU A 22 27.83 5.63 28.10
N LYS A 23 27.33 5.27 26.90
CA LYS A 23 28.05 4.46 25.90
C LYS A 23 28.64 3.16 26.45
N LEU A 24 27.95 2.49 27.37
CA LEU A 24 28.34 1.18 27.86
C LEU A 24 28.41 0.20 26.67
N LYS A 25 29.48 -0.59 26.59
CA LYS A 25 29.64 -1.59 25.52
C LYS A 25 28.67 -2.75 25.66
N SER A 26 28.24 -3.05 26.90
CA SER A 26 27.30 -4.13 27.20
C SER A 26 26.53 -3.82 28.48
N LYS A 27 25.47 -4.59 28.73
CA LYS A 27 24.70 -4.54 29.99
C LYS A 27 25.49 -5.07 31.20
N CYS A 28 26.63 -5.72 30.96
CA CYS A 28 27.53 -6.21 32.00
C CYS A 28 28.54 -5.14 32.41
N ILE A 29 28.62 -4.88 33.71
CA ILE A 29 29.56 -3.92 34.30
C ILE A 29 30.74 -4.69 34.89
N PRO A 30 31.99 -4.35 34.54
CA PRO A 30 33.16 -5.04 35.07
C PRO A 30 33.26 -4.88 36.58
N VAL A 31 33.71 -5.93 37.28
CA VAL A 31 33.80 -5.96 38.74
C VAL A 31 34.64 -4.81 39.29
N THR A 32 35.73 -4.45 38.60
CA THR A 32 36.63 -3.35 38.97
C THR A 32 35.91 -2.00 39.03
N GLU A 33 35.03 -1.73 38.06
CA GLU A 33 34.27 -0.48 37.98
C GLU A 33 33.20 -0.40 39.08
N ALA A 34 32.49 -1.51 39.32
CA ALA A 34 31.52 -1.58 40.41
C ALA A 34 32.18 -1.43 41.78
N GLN A 35 33.39 -2.00 41.95
CA GLN A 35 34.17 -1.89 43.17
C GLN A 35 34.65 -0.46 43.41
N GLU A 36 35.16 0.22 42.38
CA GLU A 36 35.61 1.61 42.46
C GLU A 36 34.46 2.55 42.84
N TYR A 37 33.29 2.37 42.21
CA TYR A 37 32.09 3.13 42.53
C TYR A 37 31.68 2.97 44.00
N LEU A 38 31.65 1.73 44.51
CA LEU A 38 31.29 1.45 45.90
C LEU A 38 32.33 1.94 46.91
N ALA A 39 33.62 1.89 46.56
CA ALA A 39 34.68 2.45 47.37
C ALA A 39 34.49 3.97 47.54
N ASN A 40 34.13 4.67 46.46
CA ASN A 40 33.88 6.12 46.48
C ASN A 40 32.61 6.50 47.26
N VAL A 41 31.51 5.75 47.12
CA VAL A 41 30.22 6.11 47.75
C VAL A 41 30.12 5.66 49.21
N THR A 42 30.55 4.43 49.51
CA THR A 42 30.37 3.83 50.84
C THR A 42 31.64 3.76 51.68
N GLY A 43 32.82 4.09 51.12
CA GLY A 43 34.10 3.92 51.82
C GLY A 43 34.40 2.46 52.19
N SER A 44 33.80 1.50 51.48
CA SER A 44 33.93 0.07 51.80
C SER A 44 35.28 -0.47 51.33
N SER A 45 35.94 -1.25 52.19
CA SER A 45 37.18 -1.95 51.83
C SER A 45 36.92 -3.10 50.84
N SER A 46 37.95 -3.45 50.04
CA SER A 46 37.92 -4.59 49.11
C SER A 46 37.44 -5.87 49.79
N ALA A 47 37.90 -6.14 51.01
CA ALA A 47 37.51 -7.32 51.79
C ALA A 47 36.00 -7.38 52.08
N LYS A 48 35.34 -6.23 52.32
CA LYS A 48 33.89 -6.19 52.52
C LYS A 48 33.16 -6.50 51.21
N PHE A 49 33.66 -6.01 50.08
CA PHE A 49 33.09 -6.26 48.76
C PHE A 49 33.19 -7.74 48.36
N GLU A 50 34.36 -8.36 48.55
CA GLU A 50 34.54 -9.80 48.35
C GLU A 50 33.67 -10.65 49.30
N ALA A 51 33.51 -10.23 50.56
CA ALA A 51 32.58 -10.86 51.50
C ALA A 51 31.11 -10.78 51.03
N ALA A 52 30.73 -9.72 50.33
CA ALA A 52 29.39 -9.61 49.74
C ALA A 52 29.24 -10.49 48.49
N LEU A 53 30.26 -10.59 47.63
CA LEU A 53 30.23 -11.47 46.45
C LEU A 53 30.20 -12.95 46.85
N THR A 54 31.03 -13.36 47.82
CA THR A 54 30.99 -14.73 48.40
C THR A 54 29.63 -15.03 49.02
N TRP A 55 29.03 -14.05 49.72
CA TRP A 55 27.67 -14.20 50.24
C TRP A 55 26.64 -14.41 49.13
N ILE A 56 26.67 -13.61 48.06
CA ILE A 56 25.75 -13.78 46.90
C ILE A 56 25.93 -15.17 46.28
N LEU A 57 27.16 -15.63 46.06
CA LEU A 57 27.44 -16.97 45.49
C LEU A 57 26.94 -18.11 46.38
N SER A 58 27.08 -17.97 47.70
CA SER A 58 26.64 -19.00 48.66
C SER A 58 25.14 -18.96 48.96
N SER A 59 24.50 -17.81 48.75
CA SER A 59 23.09 -17.59 49.04
C SER A 59 22.27 -18.03 47.83
N ASN A 60 21.53 -19.14 47.95
CA ASN A 60 20.57 -19.60 46.93
C ASN A 60 19.31 -18.71 46.89
N LYS A 61 19.48 -17.39 46.94
CA LYS A 61 18.42 -16.38 46.93
C LYS A 61 18.64 -15.46 45.74
N ASP A 62 17.56 -15.17 45.00
CA ASP A 62 17.59 -14.17 43.94
C ASP A 62 17.67 -12.77 44.54
N VAL A 63 18.89 -12.22 44.60
CA VAL A 63 19.17 -10.85 45.07
C VAL A 63 18.97 -9.84 43.93
N GLY A 64 18.69 -10.30 42.71
CA GLY A 64 18.57 -9.46 41.53
C GLY A 64 19.92 -8.95 40.98
N ILE A 65 21.04 -9.56 41.41
CA ILE A 65 22.39 -9.32 40.89
C ILE A 65 22.91 -10.63 40.29
N TRP A 66 23.21 -10.62 39.01
CA TRP A 66 23.82 -11.74 38.28
C TRP A 66 25.33 -11.58 38.22
N LEU A 67 26.03 -12.65 38.58
CA LEU A 67 27.48 -12.77 38.51
C LEU A 67 27.82 -13.54 37.24
N LYS A 68 28.53 -12.91 36.31
CA LYS A 68 28.95 -13.54 35.05
C LYS A 68 30.46 -13.74 35.04
N GLY A 69 30.88 -14.95 34.66
CA GLY A 69 32.28 -15.27 34.41
C GLY A 69 32.71 -14.90 33.00
N GLU A 70 33.94 -15.28 32.66
CA GLU A 70 34.51 -15.07 31.32
C GLU A 70 33.73 -15.85 30.26
N ASP A 71 33.30 -17.06 30.60
CA ASP A 71 32.40 -17.87 29.77
C ASP A 71 30.92 -17.72 30.22
N PRO A 72 30.00 -17.30 29.33
CA PRO A 72 28.59 -17.12 29.66
C PRO A 72 27.83 -18.39 30.07
N LEU A 73 28.42 -19.56 29.86
CA LEU A 73 27.79 -20.88 30.04
C LEU A 73 28.29 -21.62 31.29
N GLU A 74 29.41 -21.20 31.90
CA GLU A 74 29.94 -21.82 33.11
C GLU A 74 29.34 -21.15 34.36
N LEU A 75 28.82 -21.96 35.28
CA LEU A 75 28.33 -21.46 36.55
C LEU A 75 29.53 -21.01 37.39
N VAL A 76 29.55 -19.74 37.79
CA VAL A 76 30.65 -19.18 38.58
C VAL A 76 30.64 -19.77 39.99
N THR A 77 31.64 -20.58 40.33
CA THR A 77 31.75 -21.22 41.65
C THR A 77 32.68 -20.48 42.62
N ALA A 78 33.42 -19.47 42.16
CA ALA A 78 34.41 -18.75 42.94
C ALA A 78 34.51 -17.27 42.53
N VAL A 79 34.87 -16.39 43.47
CA VAL A 79 34.83 -14.91 43.29
C VAL A 79 35.88 -14.41 42.31
N ASP A 80 37.02 -15.07 42.23
CA ASP A 80 38.11 -14.83 41.30
C ASP A 80 37.72 -15.05 39.83
N LYS A 81 36.69 -15.86 39.58
CA LYS A 81 36.13 -16.09 38.24
C LYS A 81 35.04 -15.09 37.83
N VAL A 82 34.64 -14.16 38.71
CA VAL A 82 33.59 -13.16 38.38
C VAL A 82 34.23 -12.04 37.55
N VAL A 83 33.84 -11.93 36.28
CA VAL A 83 34.34 -10.89 35.37
C VAL A 83 33.42 -9.67 35.37
N CYS A 84 32.11 -9.90 35.41
CA CYS A 84 31.16 -8.80 35.33
C CYS A 84 29.86 -9.06 36.11
N LEU A 85 29.20 -7.95 36.46
CA LEU A 85 27.99 -7.87 37.25
C LEU A 85 26.85 -7.32 36.38
N GLU A 86 25.68 -7.95 36.46
CA GLU A 86 24.49 -7.52 35.73
C GLU A 86 23.28 -7.44 36.66
N SER A 87 22.43 -6.42 36.53
CA SER A 87 21.18 -6.37 37.28
C SER A 87 20.11 -7.22 36.61
N ALA A 88 19.38 -8.02 37.39
CA ALA A 88 18.22 -8.76 36.92
C ALA A 88 17.04 -7.83 36.55
N ARG A 89 16.93 -6.69 37.25
CA ARG A 89 15.82 -5.74 37.10
C ARG A 89 16.34 -4.34 36.74
N PRO A 90 16.29 -3.96 35.46
CA PRO A 90 16.67 -2.61 35.04
C PRO A 90 15.67 -1.58 35.55
N ARG A 91 16.17 -0.49 36.13
CA ARG A 91 15.36 0.63 36.64
C ARG A 91 15.42 1.79 35.65
N MET A 92 14.52 1.76 34.67
CA MET A 92 14.39 2.85 33.68
C MET A 92 13.92 4.16 34.32
N GLY A 93 14.57 5.27 33.97
CA GLY A 93 14.15 6.61 34.38
C GLY A 93 12.77 7.01 33.84
N VAL A 94 12.07 7.89 34.56
CA VAL A 94 10.71 8.36 34.21
C VAL A 94 10.65 9.04 32.83
N SER A 95 11.68 9.81 32.48
CA SER A 95 11.78 10.49 31.18
C SER A 95 11.79 9.49 30.01
N CYS A 96 12.56 8.40 30.12
CA CYS A 96 12.63 7.35 29.11
C CYS A 96 11.31 6.58 28.95
N ARG A 97 10.62 6.31 30.07
CA ARG A 97 9.30 5.67 30.02
C ARG A 97 8.27 6.56 29.32
N LEU A 98 8.29 7.85 29.63
CA LEU A 98 7.37 8.81 29.04
C LEU A 98 7.68 9.03 27.55
N SER A 99 8.95 9.20 27.17
CA SER A 99 9.33 9.40 25.77
C SER A 99 8.96 8.20 24.91
N ARG A 100 9.19 6.97 25.40
CA ARG A 100 8.82 5.74 24.69
C ARG A 100 7.30 5.59 24.56
N ALA A 101 6.54 5.90 25.61
CA ALA A 101 5.08 5.87 25.57
C ALA A 101 4.53 6.91 24.59
N LEU A 102 5.05 8.14 24.61
CA LEU A 102 4.65 9.21 23.70
C LEU A 102 4.99 8.87 22.25
N LEU A 103 6.20 8.37 21.97
CA LEU A 103 6.61 7.97 20.62
C LEU A 103 5.70 6.85 20.07
N THR A 104 5.38 5.87 20.91
CA THR A 104 4.48 4.77 20.54
C THR A 104 3.08 5.30 20.26
N ALA A 105 2.53 6.16 21.12
CA ALA A 105 1.22 6.77 20.91
C ALA A 105 1.18 7.60 19.62
N VAL A 106 2.18 8.45 19.38
CA VAL A 106 2.28 9.28 18.18
C VAL A 106 2.40 8.43 16.91
N THR A 107 3.23 7.39 16.92
CA THR A 107 3.36 6.50 15.76
C THR A 107 2.06 5.77 15.43
N HIS A 108 1.34 5.24 16.43
CA HIS A 108 0.03 4.63 16.21
C HIS A 108 -1.00 5.63 15.64
N VAL A 109 -1.04 6.85 16.17
CA VAL A 109 -1.93 7.91 15.68
C VAL A 109 -1.59 8.27 14.22
N LEU A 110 -0.31 8.45 13.91
CA LEU A 110 0.13 8.73 12.54
C LEU A 110 -0.26 7.60 11.59
N ILE A 111 0.00 6.34 11.94
CA ILE A 111 -0.37 5.16 11.12
C ILE A 111 -1.88 5.15 10.87
N PHE A 112 -2.71 5.43 11.88
CA PHE A 112 -4.15 5.50 11.72
C PHE A 112 -4.57 6.54 10.67
N PHE A 113 -4.00 7.76 10.74
CA PHE A 113 -4.28 8.80 9.76
C PHE A 113 -3.79 8.44 8.36
N TRP A 114 -2.61 7.83 8.22
CA TRP A 114 -2.09 7.35 6.94
C TRP A 114 -3.02 6.29 6.32
N CYS A 115 -3.51 5.33 7.11
CA CYS A 115 -4.47 4.33 6.65
C CYS A 115 -5.78 4.97 6.19
N LEU A 116 -6.30 5.94 6.95
CA LEU A 116 -7.54 6.63 6.60
C LEU A 116 -7.39 7.44 5.30
N ALA A 117 -6.28 8.17 5.15
CA ALA A 117 -5.97 8.93 3.93
C ALA A 117 -5.82 8.00 2.71
N PHE A 118 -5.14 6.86 2.87
CA PHE A 118 -4.99 5.87 1.81
C PHE A 118 -6.34 5.29 1.39
N LEU A 119 -7.19 4.91 2.36
CA LEU A 119 -8.52 4.37 2.09
C LEU A 119 -9.39 5.41 1.36
N TRP A 120 -9.36 6.66 1.80
CA TRP A 120 -10.04 7.77 1.12
C TRP A 120 -9.54 7.99 -0.31
N GLY A 121 -8.22 7.99 -0.51
CA GLY A 121 -7.61 8.11 -1.83
C GLY A 121 -8.05 6.99 -2.76
N LEU A 122 -8.10 5.74 -2.27
CA LEU A 122 -8.58 4.59 -3.03
C LEU A 122 -10.05 4.73 -3.44
N LEU A 123 -10.93 5.18 -2.53
CA LEU A 123 -12.34 5.41 -2.84
C LEU A 123 -12.53 6.48 -3.92
N ILE A 124 -11.77 7.58 -3.85
CA ILE A 124 -11.82 8.63 -4.89
C ILE A 124 -11.35 8.07 -6.23
N LEU A 125 -10.26 7.30 -6.26
CA LEU A 125 -9.76 6.69 -7.48
C LEU A 125 -10.77 5.71 -8.10
N LEU A 126 -11.40 4.86 -7.29
CA LEU A 126 -12.44 3.95 -7.76
C LEU A 126 -13.64 4.71 -8.33
N LYS A 127 -14.11 5.75 -7.62
CA LYS A 127 -15.21 6.60 -8.09
C LYS A 127 -14.85 7.31 -9.39
N TYR A 128 -13.62 7.80 -9.52
CA TYR A 128 -13.13 8.43 -10.74
C TYR A 128 -13.08 7.42 -11.91
N ARG A 129 -12.56 6.21 -11.68
CA ARG A 129 -12.52 5.16 -12.71
C ARG A 129 -13.91 4.74 -13.16
N TRP A 130 -14.84 4.59 -12.22
CA TRP A 130 -16.24 4.25 -12.53
C TRP A 130 -16.89 5.32 -13.41
N ARG A 131 -16.79 6.59 -13.00
CA ARG A 131 -17.34 7.70 -13.76
C ARG A 131 -16.76 7.77 -15.17
N LYS A 132 -15.44 7.58 -15.29
CA LYS A 132 -14.77 7.60 -16.59
C LYS A 132 -15.25 6.48 -17.52
N LEU A 133 -15.50 5.29 -16.97
CA LEU A 133 -16.05 4.17 -17.73
C LEU A 133 -17.46 4.50 -18.24
N GLU A 134 -18.30 5.06 -17.37
CA GLU A 134 -19.68 5.46 -17.69
C GLU A 134 -19.71 6.57 -18.75
N GLU A 135 -18.81 7.56 -18.67
CA GLU A 135 -18.64 8.59 -19.70
C GLU A 135 -18.22 8.00 -21.06
N GLU A 136 -17.30 7.02 -21.07
CA GLU A 136 -16.87 6.33 -22.29
C GLU A 136 -18.00 5.48 -22.91
N GLU A 137 -18.81 4.80 -22.10
CA GLU A 137 -19.97 4.05 -22.56
C GLU A 137 -21.08 4.97 -23.09
N GLN A 138 -21.40 6.05 -22.39
CA GLN A 138 -22.38 7.03 -22.86
C GLN A 138 -21.97 7.66 -24.20
N ALA A 139 -20.68 8.04 -24.33
CA ALA A 139 -20.17 8.59 -25.59
C ALA A 139 -20.24 7.57 -26.75
N MET A 140 -20.01 6.28 -26.46
CA MET A 140 -20.19 5.21 -27.43
C MET A 140 -21.65 5.10 -27.87
N TYR A 141 -22.59 5.00 -26.94
CA TYR A 141 -24.02 4.86 -27.27
C TYR A 141 -24.57 6.10 -28.00
N GLU A 142 -24.16 7.30 -27.61
CA GLU A 142 -24.50 8.53 -28.32
C GLU A 142 -23.97 8.50 -29.77
N MET A 143 -22.75 8.00 -29.95
CA MET A 143 -22.17 7.86 -31.29
C MET A 143 -22.91 6.83 -32.14
N VAL A 144 -23.24 5.67 -31.56
CA VAL A 144 -24.06 4.63 -32.21
C VAL A 144 -25.40 5.20 -32.65
N LYS A 145 -26.09 5.94 -31.77
CA LYS A 145 -27.37 6.59 -32.10
C LYS A 145 -27.23 7.54 -33.29
N LYS A 146 -26.22 8.42 -33.28
CA LYS A 146 -25.94 9.35 -34.39
C LYS A 146 -25.67 8.62 -35.71
N ILE A 147 -24.97 7.48 -35.66
CA ILE A 147 -24.75 6.65 -36.86
C ILE A 147 -26.07 6.08 -37.37
N ILE A 148 -26.89 5.52 -36.48
CA ILE A 148 -28.20 4.96 -36.82
C ILE A 148 -29.08 6.03 -37.47
N ASP A 149 -29.14 7.23 -36.88
CA ASP A 149 -29.94 8.34 -37.40
C ASP A 149 -29.52 8.69 -38.84
N VAL A 150 -28.21 8.85 -39.12
CA VAL A 150 -27.72 9.16 -40.48
C VAL A 150 -28.02 8.05 -41.49
N VAL A 151 -27.85 6.78 -41.11
CA VAL A 151 -28.12 5.65 -42.01
C VAL A 151 -29.62 5.50 -42.26
N GLN A 152 -30.44 5.75 -41.23
CA GLN A 152 -31.90 5.72 -41.33
C GLN A 152 -32.43 6.86 -42.20
N ASP A 153 -31.94 8.09 -42.00
CA ASP A 153 -32.34 9.26 -42.81
C ASP A 153 -32.01 9.03 -44.28
N HIS A 154 -30.80 8.55 -44.59
CA HIS A 154 -30.44 8.21 -45.97
C HIS A 154 -31.31 7.09 -46.55
N TYR A 155 -31.71 6.10 -45.76
CA TYR A 155 -32.65 5.07 -46.20
C TYR A 155 -34.02 5.68 -46.56
N VAL A 156 -34.52 6.62 -45.76
CA VAL A 156 -35.77 7.33 -46.03
C VAL A 156 -35.65 8.18 -47.30
N ASP A 157 -34.53 8.89 -47.49
CA ASP A 157 -34.28 9.69 -48.68
C ASP A 157 -34.22 8.82 -49.95
N TRP A 158 -33.62 7.64 -49.86
CA TRP A 158 -33.64 6.65 -50.94
C TRP A 158 -35.06 6.13 -51.23
N GLU A 159 -35.87 5.85 -50.20
CA GLU A 159 -37.26 5.39 -50.36
C GLU A 159 -38.16 6.47 -51.01
N GLN A 160 -37.79 7.75 -50.89
CA GLN A 160 -38.44 8.89 -51.52
C GLN A 160 -37.87 9.25 -52.90
N ASP A 161 -37.04 8.39 -53.50
CA ASP A 161 -36.35 8.60 -54.78
C ASP A 161 -35.43 9.84 -54.81
N MET A 162 -35.03 10.38 -53.65
CA MET A 162 -34.08 11.50 -53.54
C MET A 162 -32.62 11.04 -53.67
N GLU A 163 -32.33 9.81 -53.26
CA GLU A 163 -31.00 9.20 -53.33
C GLU A 163 -30.93 8.02 -54.30
N ARG A 164 -29.77 7.82 -54.92
CA ARG A 164 -29.60 6.83 -56.01
C ARG A 164 -29.45 5.40 -55.51
N TYR A 165 -28.90 5.20 -54.32
CA TYR A 165 -28.49 3.90 -53.81
C TYR A 165 -29.01 3.66 -52.39
N PRO A 166 -29.30 2.40 -51.99
CA PRO A 166 -29.81 2.06 -50.66
C PRO A 166 -28.72 1.89 -49.58
N TYR A 167 -27.49 2.38 -49.82
CA TYR A 167 -26.34 2.18 -48.92
C TYR A 167 -25.50 3.46 -48.79
N VAL A 168 -24.81 3.60 -47.66
CA VAL A 168 -23.93 4.75 -47.35
C VAL A 168 -22.52 4.28 -47.02
N GLY A 169 -21.50 4.95 -47.56
CA GLY A 169 -20.10 4.65 -47.20
C GLY A 169 -19.78 4.97 -45.74
N ILE A 170 -19.12 4.05 -45.02
CA ILE A 170 -18.74 4.23 -43.61
C ILE A 170 -17.85 5.47 -43.43
N LEU A 171 -16.94 5.70 -44.38
CA LEU A 171 -16.05 6.86 -44.37
C LEU A 171 -16.83 8.18 -44.52
N HIS A 172 -17.90 8.18 -45.32
CA HIS A 172 -18.76 9.36 -45.49
C HIS A 172 -19.50 9.68 -44.19
N VAL A 173 -20.12 8.67 -43.56
CA VAL A 173 -20.82 8.86 -42.27
C VAL A 173 -19.87 9.39 -41.19
N ARG A 174 -18.66 8.84 -41.09
CA ARG A 174 -17.64 9.33 -40.15
C ARG A 174 -17.31 10.80 -40.39
N ASP A 175 -17.13 11.17 -41.64
CA ASP A 175 -16.68 12.50 -42.01
C ASP A 175 -17.80 13.54 -41.84
N THR A 176 -19.07 13.13 -41.96
CA THR A 176 -20.26 13.93 -41.62
C THR A 176 -20.42 14.10 -40.11
N LEU A 177 -20.22 13.05 -39.32
CA LEU A 177 -20.41 13.08 -37.86
C LEU A 177 -19.22 13.66 -37.08
N ILE A 178 -18.00 13.52 -37.59
CA ILE A 178 -16.75 13.87 -36.87
C ILE A 178 -15.95 14.89 -37.67
N PRO A 179 -15.91 16.17 -37.23
CA PRO A 179 -15.11 17.18 -37.88
C PRO A 179 -13.61 16.85 -37.80
N PRO A 180 -12.79 17.33 -38.75
CA PRO A 180 -11.37 16.96 -38.87
C PRO A 180 -10.57 17.24 -37.58
N GLN A 181 -10.93 18.28 -36.83
CA GLN A 181 -10.27 18.67 -35.58
C GLN A 181 -10.44 17.64 -34.45
N SER A 182 -11.57 16.93 -34.38
CA SER A 182 -11.87 15.98 -33.30
C SER A 182 -11.57 14.52 -33.65
N ARG A 183 -11.18 14.22 -34.90
CA ARG A 183 -10.92 12.85 -35.39
C ARG A 183 -9.96 12.06 -34.51
N ARG A 184 -8.86 12.65 -34.05
CA ARG A 184 -7.89 11.95 -33.18
C ARG A 184 -8.48 11.57 -31.83
N ARG A 185 -9.29 12.45 -31.23
CA ARG A 185 -9.92 12.22 -29.92
C ARG A 185 -11.05 11.20 -30.02
N MET A 186 -11.89 11.31 -31.05
CA MET A 186 -13.06 10.46 -31.21
C MET A 186 -12.79 9.12 -31.87
N LYS A 187 -11.59 8.90 -32.45
CA LYS A 187 -11.23 7.64 -33.10
C LYS A 187 -11.55 6.41 -32.25
N ARG A 188 -11.18 6.41 -30.97
CA ARG A 188 -11.45 5.26 -30.07
C ARG A 188 -12.94 5.01 -29.87
N VAL A 189 -13.73 6.08 -29.75
CA VAL A 189 -15.19 5.98 -29.58
C VAL A 189 -15.84 5.49 -30.87
N TRP A 190 -15.38 6.01 -32.02
CA TRP A 190 -15.81 5.59 -33.34
C TRP A 190 -15.54 4.09 -33.58
N ASP A 191 -14.29 3.65 -33.41
CA ASP A 191 -13.91 2.26 -33.66
C ASP A 191 -14.73 1.29 -32.79
N ARG A 192 -14.92 1.62 -31.51
CA ARG A 192 -15.76 0.84 -30.57
C ARG A 192 -17.25 0.86 -30.94
N ALA A 193 -17.76 1.99 -31.42
CA ALA A 193 -19.15 2.12 -31.88
C ALA A 193 -19.41 1.27 -33.14
N VAL A 194 -18.47 1.26 -34.09
CA VAL A 194 -18.54 0.43 -35.30
C VAL A 194 -18.53 -1.06 -34.95
N GLU A 195 -17.67 -1.47 -34.03
CA GLU A 195 -17.61 -2.85 -33.53
C GLU A 195 -18.90 -3.25 -32.78
N PHE A 196 -19.46 -2.35 -31.97
CA PHE A 196 -20.75 -2.55 -31.31
C PHE A 196 -21.89 -2.71 -32.32
N LEU A 197 -21.94 -1.86 -33.36
CA LEU A 197 -22.95 -1.96 -34.41
C LEU A 197 -22.86 -3.30 -35.15
N ALA A 198 -21.66 -3.71 -35.56
CA ALA A 198 -21.47 -4.96 -36.29
C ALA A 198 -21.83 -6.22 -35.48
N SER A 199 -21.67 -6.17 -34.16
CA SER A 199 -21.91 -7.30 -33.27
C SER A 199 -23.32 -7.35 -32.67
N ASN A 200 -23.95 -6.19 -32.45
CA ASN A 200 -25.16 -6.10 -31.61
C ASN A 200 -26.35 -5.38 -32.29
N GLU A 201 -26.14 -4.67 -33.40
CA GLU A 201 -27.22 -3.96 -34.11
C GLU A 201 -27.59 -4.69 -35.40
N SER A 202 -28.73 -5.37 -35.41
CA SER A 202 -29.17 -6.17 -36.57
C SER A 202 -29.77 -5.33 -37.69
N ARG A 203 -30.15 -4.06 -37.42
CA ARG A 203 -30.81 -3.19 -38.42
C ARG A 203 -29.85 -2.63 -39.46
N ILE A 204 -28.54 -2.65 -39.20
CA ILE A 204 -27.51 -2.11 -40.08
C ILE A 204 -26.57 -3.24 -40.47
N GLN A 205 -26.51 -3.53 -41.77
CA GLN A 205 -25.58 -4.51 -42.31
C GLN A 205 -24.34 -3.80 -42.87
N THR A 206 -23.15 -4.30 -42.52
CA THR A 206 -21.90 -3.86 -43.14
C THR A 206 -21.60 -4.72 -44.36
N GLU A 207 -21.55 -4.10 -45.54
CA GLU A 207 -21.28 -4.75 -46.81
C GLU A 207 -20.03 -4.14 -47.46
N SER A 208 -19.31 -4.91 -48.30
CA SER A 208 -18.24 -4.37 -49.14
C SER A 208 -18.77 -4.18 -50.55
N HIS A 209 -18.71 -2.95 -51.06
CA HIS A 209 -19.17 -2.59 -52.39
C HIS A 209 -18.04 -1.94 -53.18
N ARG A 210 -17.96 -2.28 -54.47
CA ARG A 210 -16.96 -1.70 -55.35
C ARG A 210 -17.49 -0.40 -55.95
N VAL A 211 -17.06 0.74 -55.39
CA VAL A 211 -17.47 2.08 -55.83
C VAL A 211 -16.31 2.72 -56.58
N ALA A 212 -16.54 3.16 -57.82
CA ALA A 212 -15.52 3.76 -58.68
C ALA A 212 -14.24 2.91 -58.89
N GLY A 213 -14.35 1.58 -58.76
CA GLY A 213 -13.25 0.63 -58.97
C GLY A 213 -12.50 0.23 -57.70
N GLU A 214 -12.77 0.86 -56.55
CA GLU A 214 -12.21 0.54 -55.23
C GLU A 214 -13.25 -0.16 -54.34
N ASP A 215 -12.79 -1.12 -53.52
CA ASP A 215 -13.66 -1.80 -52.55
C ASP A 215 -13.83 -0.91 -51.32
N MET A 216 -15.08 -0.48 -51.07
CA MET A 216 -15.44 0.38 -49.96
C MET A 216 -16.40 -0.34 -49.02
N LEU A 217 -16.21 -0.15 -47.72
CA LEU A 217 -17.16 -0.61 -46.72
C LEU A 217 -18.35 0.36 -46.65
N VAL A 218 -19.54 -0.18 -46.78
CA VAL A 218 -20.81 0.55 -46.76
C VAL A 218 -21.74 -0.04 -45.71
N TRP A 219 -22.64 0.81 -45.20
CA TRP A 219 -23.75 0.43 -44.36
C TRP A 219 -25.05 0.44 -45.15
N ARG A 220 -25.84 -0.60 -44.93
CA ARG A 220 -27.17 -0.77 -45.51
C ARG A 220 -28.19 -0.97 -44.41
N TRP A 221 -29.32 -0.26 -44.50
CA TRP A 221 -30.44 -0.47 -43.60
C TRP A 221 -31.20 -1.74 -44.00
N THR A 222 -31.35 -2.67 -43.06
CA THR A 222 -32.15 -3.88 -43.26
C THR A 222 -33.54 -3.64 -42.69
N LYS A 223 -34.57 -3.63 -43.55
CA LYS A 223 -35.96 -3.70 -43.09
C LYS A 223 -36.14 -5.01 -42.31
N PRO A 224 -36.77 -5.01 -41.12
CA PRO A 224 -37.14 -6.27 -40.49
C PRO A 224 -38.01 -7.03 -41.48
N SER A 225 -37.58 -8.24 -41.85
CA SER A 225 -38.37 -9.11 -42.71
C SER A 225 -39.68 -9.40 -41.96
N SER A 226 -40.78 -8.77 -42.37
CA SER A 226 -42.09 -9.37 -42.16
C SER A 226 -42.01 -10.67 -42.94
N PHE A 227 -41.71 -11.76 -42.24
CA PHE A 227 -41.66 -13.08 -42.83
C PHE A 227 -42.94 -13.25 -43.65
N SER A 228 -42.72 -13.58 -44.92
CA SER A 228 -43.69 -13.83 -45.95
C SER A 228 -44.68 -14.92 -45.50
N ASP A 229 -45.80 -14.52 -44.91
CA ASP A 229 -47.02 -15.33 -44.80
C ASP A 229 -47.74 -15.37 -46.16
N SER A 230 -47.04 -15.91 -47.17
CA SER A 230 -47.61 -16.14 -48.49
C SER A 230 -47.06 -17.42 -49.09
N GLU A 231 -47.12 -18.51 -48.33
CA GLU A 231 -47.16 -19.88 -48.84
C GLU A 231 -48.07 -20.74 -47.95
N ARG A 232 -49.38 -20.68 -48.18
CA ARG A 232 -50.25 -21.86 -48.16
C ARG A 232 -51.51 -21.63 -48.98
#